data_AF-A0A7V7DV05-F1
#
_entry.id   AF-A0A7V7DV05-F1
#
_cell.length_a   1.000
_cell.length_b   1.000
_cell.length_c   1.000
_cell.angle_alpha   90.00
_cell.angle_beta   90.00
_cell.angle_gamma   90.00
#
_symmetry.space_group_name_H-M   'P 1'
#
loop_
_entity.id
_entity.type
_entity.pdbx_description
1 polymer ?
#
loop_
_entity_poly.entity_id
_entity_poly.type
_entity_poly.pdbx_seq_one_letter_code
_entity_poly.pdbx_strand_id
1 'polypeptide(L)'
;MKIGNVLALAVLTALTASNVCTAYYYDGNVIPGIDTVIEEGDICQLLVGFACPGSITIDFFGEHISNAIVGGSSHLNIFGGDINLITVTDSSSLNLYAGQISCIRAGGDSVVNVFGYDLDYANVGGSHGDGWISGFWADETALSIDIGESYTYSHIALHDIAIPEPATLLLLGLGGLAFLRKRRV
;
A
#
# COMPACT_ATOMS: atom_id res chain seq x y z
N MET A 1 -21.65 26.85 -2.36
CA MET A 1 -22.53 25.95 -3.13
C MET A 1 -21.91 24.55 -3.04
N LYS A 2 -22.48 23.65 -2.23
CA LYS A 2 -21.88 22.37 -1.83
C LYS A 2 -22.18 21.29 -2.89
N ILE A 3 -21.26 21.08 -3.82
CA ILE A 3 -21.33 20.01 -4.83
C ILE A 3 -20.97 18.64 -4.23
N GLY A 4 -20.40 18.59 -3.00
CA GLY A 4 -19.92 17.37 -2.37
C GLY A 4 -20.96 16.41 -1.77
N ASN A 5 -22.25 16.79 -1.67
CA ASN A 5 -23.24 15.98 -0.95
C ASN A 5 -24.07 15.03 -1.84
N VAL A 6 -24.00 15.14 -3.16
CA VAL A 6 -24.86 14.34 -4.05
C VAL A 6 -24.17 13.06 -4.52
N LEU A 7 -22.83 13.01 -4.55
CA LEU A 7 -22.09 11.79 -4.88
C LEU A 7 -22.10 10.74 -3.76
N ALA A 8 -22.22 11.15 -2.50
CA ALA A 8 -22.17 10.24 -1.34
C ALA A 8 -23.45 9.40 -1.15
N LEU A 9 -24.61 9.91 -1.57
CA LEU A 9 -25.91 9.24 -1.35
C LEU A 9 -26.23 8.18 -2.43
N ALA A 10 -25.63 8.30 -3.62
CA ALA A 10 -25.84 7.34 -4.72
C ALA A 10 -25.07 6.02 -4.54
N VAL A 11 -24.07 5.98 -3.67
CA VAL A 11 -23.26 4.79 -3.39
C VAL A 11 -23.93 3.87 -2.36
N LEU A 12 -24.87 4.39 -1.54
CA LEU A 12 -25.52 3.62 -0.48
C LEU A 12 -26.56 2.59 -0.99
N THR A 13 -27.12 2.75 -2.19
CA THR A 13 -28.28 1.96 -2.64
C THR A 13 -27.98 0.81 -3.61
N ALA A 14 -26.71 0.54 -3.97
CA ALA A 14 -26.40 -0.42 -5.04
C ALA A 14 -25.84 -1.79 -4.61
N LEU A 15 -25.64 -2.09 -3.33
CA LEU A 15 -24.74 -3.18 -2.92
C LEU A 15 -25.35 -4.17 -1.91
N THR A 16 -26.40 -4.88 -2.32
CA THR A 16 -26.94 -6.03 -1.58
C THR A 16 -26.78 -7.38 -2.31
N ALA A 17 -25.92 -7.46 -3.35
CA ALA A 17 -25.85 -8.66 -4.20
C ALA A 17 -24.45 -9.18 -4.59
N SER A 18 -23.35 -8.63 -4.06
CA SER A 18 -22.00 -9.15 -4.34
C SER A 18 -21.08 -8.91 -3.14
N ASN A 19 -20.11 -9.80 -2.91
CA ASN A 19 -19.07 -9.74 -1.87
C ASN A 19 -18.14 -8.52 -2.08
N VAL A 20 -18.69 -7.32 -1.93
CA VAL A 20 -17.98 -6.06 -2.12
C VAL A 20 -17.78 -5.46 -0.74
N CYS A 21 -16.58 -5.65 -0.21
CA CYS A 21 -16.16 -4.98 1.00
C CYS A 21 -16.00 -3.48 0.66
N THR A 22 -16.95 -2.65 1.07
CA THR A 22 -16.82 -1.19 0.99
C THR A 22 -16.43 -0.74 2.39
N ALA A 23 -15.21 -0.24 2.59
CA ALA A 23 -14.89 0.49 3.81
C ALA A 23 -15.52 1.89 3.70
N TYR A 24 -16.56 2.12 4.50
CA TYR A 24 -17.40 3.30 4.45
C TYR A 24 -16.79 4.51 5.17
N TYR A 25 -16.94 5.68 4.55
CA TYR A 25 -17.37 6.89 5.27
C TYR A 25 -18.86 7.08 4.97
N TYR A 26 -19.73 6.98 5.98
CA TYR A 26 -21.15 7.35 5.82
C TYR A 26 -21.68 8.09 7.06
N ASP A 27 -22.06 9.36 6.84
CA ASP A 27 -23.02 10.15 7.63
C ASP A 27 -22.73 10.41 9.12
N GLY A 28 -21.64 11.13 9.43
CA GLY A 28 -21.48 11.81 10.73
C GLY A 28 -21.37 10.92 11.97
N ASN A 29 -21.44 9.60 11.82
CA ASN A 29 -21.12 8.64 12.84
C ASN A 29 -19.80 7.96 12.46
N VAL A 30 -18.73 8.43 13.11
CA VAL A 30 -17.44 7.76 13.13
C VAL A 30 -17.68 6.33 13.62
N ILE A 31 -17.20 5.31 12.90
CA ILE A 31 -16.85 4.04 13.56
C ILE A 31 -15.40 4.26 14.02
N PRO A 32 -15.17 4.65 15.29
CA PRO A 32 -13.83 4.97 15.74
C PRO A 32 -12.97 3.71 15.72
N GLY A 33 -11.83 3.79 15.04
CA GLY A 33 -10.61 3.10 15.44
C GLY A 33 -10.65 1.57 15.39
N ILE A 34 -11.33 0.97 14.41
CA ILE A 34 -11.19 -0.48 14.19
C ILE A 34 -10.24 -0.68 13.03
N ASP A 35 -9.07 -1.22 13.34
CA ASP A 35 -8.16 -1.74 12.34
C ASP A 35 -8.91 -2.74 11.46
N THR A 36 -8.82 -2.58 10.15
CA THR A 36 -9.60 -3.37 9.19
C THR A 36 -8.66 -4.26 8.38
N VAL A 37 -8.99 -5.54 8.27
CA VAL A 37 -8.31 -6.48 7.37
C VAL A 37 -9.27 -6.78 6.22
N ILE A 38 -8.80 -6.64 4.99
CA ILE A 38 -9.50 -7.04 3.77
C ILE A 38 -8.80 -8.29 3.24
N GLU A 39 -9.52 -9.41 3.19
CA GLU A 39 -8.94 -10.73 2.91
C GLU A 39 -8.90 -11.03 1.41
N GLU A 40 -8.13 -12.05 1.03
CA GLU A 40 -8.08 -12.55 -0.35
C GLU A 40 -9.47 -13.00 -0.82
N GLY A 41 -9.83 -12.66 -2.05
CA GLY A 41 -11.16 -12.88 -2.62
C GLY A 41 -12.14 -11.70 -2.44
N ASP A 42 -11.79 -10.71 -1.63
CA ASP A 42 -12.56 -9.46 -1.54
C ASP A 42 -12.26 -8.55 -2.74
N ILE A 43 -13.33 -7.97 -3.30
CA ILE A 43 -13.26 -6.95 -4.36
C ILE A 43 -13.81 -5.64 -3.81
N CYS A 44 -13.01 -4.59 -3.82
CA CYS A 44 -13.40 -3.27 -3.34
C CYS A 44 -13.40 -2.27 -4.49
N GLN A 45 -14.52 -1.61 -4.78
CA GLN A 45 -14.48 -0.53 -5.79
C GLN A 45 -13.82 0.73 -5.24
N LEU A 46 -14.03 1.02 -3.96
CA LEU A 46 -13.50 2.20 -3.28
C LEU A 46 -13.18 1.84 -1.83
N LEU A 47 -11.93 2.07 -1.44
CA LEU A 47 -11.44 1.94 -0.07
C LEU A 47 -11.16 3.35 0.47
N VAL A 48 -11.79 3.72 1.57
CA VAL A 48 -11.61 5.06 2.18
C VAL A 48 -11.24 4.91 3.66
N GLY A 49 -10.09 5.46 4.04
CA GLY A 49 -9.61 5.45 5.41
C GLY A 49 -9.32 6.86 5.94
N PHE A 50 -10.19 7.38 6.82
CA PHE A 50 -9.96 8.65 7.50
C PHE A 50 -10.35 8.53 8.98
N ALA A 51 -9.48 8.92 9.89
CA ALA A 51 -9.81 9.01 11.31
C ALA A 51 -9.73 10.47 11.77
N CYS A 52 -10.76 10.96 12.45
CA CYS A 52 -10.74 12.29 13.07
C CYS A 52 -11.66 12.35 14.30
N PRO A 53 -11.14 12.54 15.53
CA PRO A 53 -9.74 12.40 15.93
C PRO A 53 -9.33 10.92 15.99
N GLY A 54 -8.16 10.56 15.47
CA GLY A 54 -7.60 9.21 15.60
C GLY A 54 -6.68 8.82 14.44
N SER A 55 -6.32 7.55 14.41
CA SER A 55 -5.73 6.85 13.27
C SER A 55 -6.47 5.53 13.09
N ILE A 56 -6.47 4.99 11.88
CA ILE A 56 -6.86 3.60 11.61
C ILE A 56 -5.74 2.91 10.86
N THR A 57 -5.62 1.61 11.04
CA THR A 57 -4.78 0.76 10.19
C THR A 57 -5.68 -0.06 9.28
N ILE A 58 -5.36 -0.09 8.00
CA ILE A 58 -6.02 -0.97 7.03
C ILE A 58 -4.96 -1.90 6.46
N ASP A 59 -5.17 -3.20 6.64
CA ASP A 59 -4.35 -4.24 6.03
C ASP A 59 -5.11 -4.86 4.86
N PHE A 60 -4.55 -4.75 3.66
CA PHE A 60 -5.17 -5.26 2.44
C PHE A 60 -4.40 -6.45 1.87
N PHE A 61 -5.08 -7.59 1.79
CA PHE A 61 -4.65 -8.82 1.14
C PHE A 61 -5.55 -9.21 -0.04
N GLY A 62 -6.53 -8.36 -0.38
CA GLY A 62 -7.59 -8.66 -1.34
C GLY A 62 -7.13 -8.74 -2.79
N GLU A 63 -8.08 -9.03 -3.69
CA GLU A 63 -7.77 -9.24 -5.11
C GLU A 63 -7.70 -7.93 -5.89
N HIS A 64 -8.70 -7.06 -5.77
CA HIS A 64 -8.78 -5.86 -6.60
C HIS A 64 -9.35 -4.65 -5.85
N ILE A 65 -8.68 -3.50 -5.99
CA ILE A 65 -9.19 -2.19 -5.59
C ILE A 65 -9.16 -1.22 -6.77
N SER A 66 -10.30 -0.61 -7.13
CA SER A 66 -10.26 0.43 -8.16
C SER A 66 -9.66 1.74 -7.64
N ASN A 67 -10.04 2.20 -6.45
CA ASN A 67 -9.43 3.37 -5.82
C ASN A 67 -9.30 3.19 -4.30
N ALA A 68 -8.14 3.55 -3.75
CA ALA A 68 -7.91 3.63 -2.31
C ALA A 68 -7.55 5.08 -1.91
N ILE A 69 -8.17 5.59 -0.84
CA ILE A 69 -7.92 6.93 -0.32
C ILE A 69 -7.67 6.83 1.18
N VAL A 70 -6.57 7.41 1.65
CA VAL A 70 -6.17 7.38 3.07
C VAL A 70 -5.75 8.77 3.52
N GLY A 71 -6.24 9.19 4.69
CA GLY A 71 -5.89 10.48 5.30
C GLY A 71 -6.16 10.53 6.80
N GLY A 72 -6.07 11.73 7.39
CA GLY A 72 -6.31 11.93 8.83
C GLY A 72 -5.39 11.11 9.74
N SER A 73 -4.09 11.00 9.41
CA SER A 73 -3.08 10.23 10.19
C SER A 73 -3.28 8.71 10.21
N SER A 74 -3.94 8.15 9.19
CA SER A 74 -4.18 6.71 9.06
C SER A 74 -3.01 5.96 8.42
N HIS A 75 -3.04 4.63 8.46
CA HIS A 75 -2.04 3.75 7.87
C HIS A 75 -2.73 2.75 6.93
N LEU A 76 -2.20 2.57 5.72
CA LEU A 76 -2.64 1.53 4.79
C LEU A 76 -1.45 0.64 4.44
N ASN A 77 -1.60 -0.65 4.68
CA ASN A 77 -0.63 -1.68 4.36
C ASN A 77 -1.19 -2.55 3.22
N ILE A 78 -0.46 -2.63 2.11
CA ILE A 78 -0.82 -3.43 0.95
C ILE A 78 0.11 -4.64 0.87
N PHE A 79 -0.45 -5.83 1.02
CA PHE A 79 0.27 -7.10 0.96
C PHE A 79 0.02 -7.88 -0.34
N GLY A 80 -0.80 -7.34 -1.25
CA GLY A 80 -1.13 -7.98 -2.52
C GLY A 80 -2.27 -7.27 -3.27
N GLY A 81 -2.73 -7.90 -4.34
CA GLY A 81 -3.86 -7.45 -5.16
C GLY A 81 -3.50 -6.53 -6.34
N ASP A 82 -4.51 -6.14 -7.09
CA ASP A 82 -4.47 -5.23 -8.24
C ASP A 82 -5.19 -3.93 -7.89
N ILE A 83 -4.43 -2.84 -7.78
CA ILE A 83 -4.90 -1.54 -7.33
C ILE A 83 -4.67 -0.50 -8.41
N ASN A 84 -5.73 0.11 -8.92
CA ASN A 84 -5.56 1.11 -9.97
C ASN A 84 -5.01 2.44 -9.41
N LEU A 85 -5.65 3.06 -8.43
CA LEU A 85 -5.19 4.33 -7.87
C LEU A 85 -5.16 4.32 -6.34
N ILE A 86 -4.06 4.78 -5.75
CA ILE A 86 -3.95 5.05 -4.31
C ILE A 86 -3.69 6.55 -4.09
N THR A 87 -4.47 7.18 -3.23
CA THR A 87 -4.31 8.56 -2.80
C THR A 87 -4.04 8.62 -1.29
N VAL A 88 -2.96 9.27 -0.89
CA VAL A 88 -2.50 9.37 0.50
C VAL A 88 -2.33 10.84 0.88
N THR A 89 -2.98 11.30 1.94
CA THR A 89 -2.99 12.73 2.33
C THR A 89 -2.75 12.97 3.82
N ASP A 90 -2.62 14.23 4.21
CA ASP A 90 -2.39 14.64 5.61
C ASP A 90 -1.13 13.97 6.18
N SER A 91 -1.11 13.56 7.46
CA SER A 91 0.02 12.86 8.08
C SER A 91 -0.11 11.33 8.04
N SER A 92 -0.73 10.78 6.97
CA SER A 92 -0.95 9.33 6.83
C SER A 92 0.25 8.59 6.22
N SER A 93 0.27 7.27 6.32
CA SER A 93 1.29 6.45 5.66
C SER A 93 0.70 5.33 4.81
N LEU A 94 1.37 5.03 3.70
CA LEU A 94 1.14 3.87 2.86
C LEU A 94 2.38 2.97 2.89
N ASN A 95 2.21 1.69 3.16
CA ASN A 95 3.27 0.69 3.11
C ASN A 95 2.93 -0.36 2.05
N LEU A 96 3.81 -0.52 1.06
CA LEU A 96 3.62 -1.46 -0.05
C LEU A 96 4.61 -2.61 0.04
N TYR A 97 4.09 -3.83 0.20
CA TYR A 97 4.89 -5.05 0.32
C TYR A 97 4.79 -5.96 -0.92
N ALA A 98 3.67 -5.87 -1.66
CA ALA A 98 3.44 -6.57 -2.92
C ALA A 98 2.28 -5.94 -3.71
N GLY A 99 1.92 -6.54 -4.84
CA GLY A 99 0.73 -6.20 -5.63
C GLY A 99 1.04 -5.55 -6.98
N GLN A 100 0.00 -5.33 -7.78
CA GLN A 100 0.06 -4.57 -9.03
C GLN A 100 -0.60 -3.22 -8.78
N ILE A 101 0.20 -2.16 -8.61
CA ILE A 101 -0.32 -0.82 -8.35
C ILE A 101 -0.10 0.03 -9.59
N SER A 102 -1.16 0.54 -10.20
CA SER A 102 -1.04 1.32 -11.43
C SER A 102 -0.54 2.74 -11.16
N CYS A 103 -1.09 3.43 -10.13
CA CYS A 103 -0.81 4.84 -9.88
C CYS A 103 -0.87 5.21 -8.39
N ILE A 104 0.05 6.07 -7.93
CA ILE A 104 0.03 6.64 -6.58
C ILE A 104 0.03 8.17 -6.63
N ARG A 105 -0.73 8.78 -5.72
CA ARG A 105 -0.72 10.21 -5.41
C ARG A 105 -0.52 10.40 -3.92
N ALA A 106 0.44 11.21 -3.52
CA ALA A 106 0.69 11.49 -2.12
C ALA A 106 0.94 12.98 -1.89
N GLY A 107 0.36 13.54 -0.83
CA GLY A 107 0.53 14.94 -0.45
C GLY A 107 0.40 15.18 1.06
N GLY A 108 0.45 16.45 1.48
CA GLY A 108 0.42 16.80 2.90
C GLY A 108 1.77 16.51 3.58
N ASP A 109 1.73 15.82 4.71
CA ASP A 109 2.92 15.30 5.43
C ASP A 109 2.97 13.76 5.33
N SER A 110 2.37 13.19 4.29
CA SER A 110 2.23 11.74 4.15
C SER A 110 3.53 11.08 3.72
N VAL A 111 3.63 9.77 3.95
CA VAL A 111 4.78 8.95 3.57
C VAL A 111 4.31 7.68 2.86
N VAL A 112 4.89 7.40 1.69
CA VAL A 112 4.71 6.17 0.93
C VAL A 112 6.00 5.36 1.03
N ASN A 113 5.96 4.24 1.73
CA ASN A 113 7.06 3.30 1.85
C ASN A 113 6.89 2.16 0.85
N VAL A 114 7.86 1.96 -0.03
CA VAL A 114 7.88 0.84 -0.98
C VAL A 114 8.96 -0.13 -0.58
N PHE A 115 8.58 -1.38 -0.32
CA PHE A 115 9.47 -2.45 0.10
C PHE A 115 9.69 -3.43 -1.05
N GLY A 116 10.93 -3.60 -1.50
CA GLY A 116 11.28 -4.44 -2.64
C GLY A 116 12.78 -4.50 -2.82
N TYR A 117 13.28 -5.00 -3.94
CA TYR A 117 14.70 -4.98 -4.28
C TYR A 117 14.94 -4.49 -5.69
N ASP A 118 16.17 -4.04 -5.96
CA ASP A 118 16.55 -3.36 -7.22
C ASP A 118 15.58 -2.20 -7.55
N LEU A 119 15.17 -1.46 -6.51
CA LEU A 119 14.25 -0.35 -6.65
C LEU A 119 14.95 0.83 -7.32
N ASP A 120 14.39 1.26 -8.45
CA ASP A 120 14.82 2.42 -9.20
C ASP A 120 13.67 3.42 -9.34
N TYR A 121 14.04 4.68 -9.51
CA TYR A 121 13.12 5.78 -9.62
C TYR A 121 13.46 6.66 -10.82
N ALA A 122 12.49 6.79 -11.74
CA ALA A 122 12.54 7.73 -12.85
C ALA A 122 11.68 8.95 -12.51
N ASN A 123 12.26 10.14 -12.55
CA ASN A 123 11.56 11.40 -12.24
C ASN A 123 10.87 12.06 -13.43
N VAL A 124 10.86 11.39 -14.59
CA VAL A 124 10.23 11.85 -15.83
C VAL A 124 9.65 10.66 -16.58
N GLY A 125 8.53 10.89 -17.27
CA GLY A 125 7.84 9.87 -18.06
C GLY A 125 6.72 9.19 -17.27
N GLY A 126 6.43 7.92 -17.56
CA GLY A 126 5.23 7.26 -17.04
C GLY A 126 3.99 7.70 -17.81
N SER A 127 2.80 7.28 -17.36
CA SER A 127 1.55 7.62 -18.09
C SER A 127 1.13 9.06 -17.84
N HIS A 128 1.55 9.64 -16.71
CA HIS A 128 1.24 11.01 -16.32
C HIS A 128 2.37 12.01 -16.62
N GLY A 129 3.57 11.54 -16.97
CA GLY A 129 4.75 12.38 -17.25
C GLY A 129 5.56 12.73 -16.00
N ASP A 130 5.07 12.40 -14.82
CA ASP A 130 5.64 12.77 -13.51
C ASP A 130 6.61 11.72 -12.94
N GLY A 131 6.88 10.63 -13.68
CA GLY A 131 7.83 9.59 -13.28
C GLY A 131 7.17 8.27 -12.88
N TRP A 132 8.00 7.27 -12.55
CA TRP A 132 7.57 5.96 -12.06
C TRP A 132 8.62 5.34 -11.14
N ILE A 133 8.19 4.36 -10.35
CA ILE A 133 9.04 3.48 -9.55
C ILE A 133 9.07 2.12 -10.24
N SER A 134 10.26 1.52 -10.36
CA SER A 134 10.44 0.16 -10.90
C SER A 134 11.32 -0.68 -9.98
N GLY A 135 11.25 -2.01 -10.11
CA GLY A 135 12.06 -2.95 -9.35
C GLY A 135 11.35 -4.28 -9.22
N PHE A 136 11.56 -4.97 -8.10
CA PHE A 136 10.92 -6.25 -7.82
C PHE A 136 10.40 -6.32 -6.39
N TRP A 137 9.28 -7.00 -6.22
CA TRP A 137 8.78 -7.41 -4.91
C TRP A 137 9.58 -8.58 -4.34
N ALA A 138 9.40 -8.89 -3.07
CA ALA A 138 10.11 -9.99 -2.41
C ALA A 138 9.86 -11.39 -3.02
N ASP A 139 8.78 -11.56 -3.79
CA ASP A 139 8.41 -12.79 -4.50
C ASP A 139 8.94 -12.84 -5.95
N GLU A 140 9.85 -11.93 -6.32
CA GLU A 140 10.42 -11.76 -7.66
C GLU A 140 9.44 -11.22 -8.71
N THR A 141 8.21 -10.87 -8.33
CA THR A 141 7.27 -10.22 -9.24
C THR A 141 7.76 -8.81 -9.55
N ALA A 142 7.75 -8.43 -10.84
CA ALA A 142 8.16 -7.10 -11.27
C ALA A 142 7.20 -6.03 -10.72
N LEU A 143 7.78 -4.97 -10.17
CA LEU A 143 7.10 -3.76 -9.72
C LEU A 143 7.26 -2.66 -10.78
N SER A 144 6.15 -2.00 -11.11
CA SER A 144 6.11 -0.79 -11.93
C SER A 144 4.93 0.06 -11.49
N ILE A 145 5.19 1.20 -10.83
CA ILE A 145 4.16 2.07 -10.27
C ILE A 145 4.31 3.48 -10.85
N ASP A 146 3.26 3.99 -11.49
CA ASP A 146 3.24 5.33 -12.05
C ASP A 146 3.02 6.39 -10.95
N ILE A 147 3.66 7.54 -11.11
CA ILE A 147 3.45 8.68 -10.21
C ILE A 147 2.39 9.59 -10.80
N GLY A 148 1.29 9.78 -10.09
CA GLY A 148 0.13 10.51 -10.61
C GLY A 148 0.31 12.03 -10.62
N GLU A 149 1.17 12.57 -9.74
CA GLU A 149 1.41 14.01 -9.60
C GLU A 149 2.86 14.27 -9.13
N SER A 150 3.56 15.23 -9.75
CA SER A 150 5.00 15.51 -9.52
C SER A 150 5.43 15.71 -8.06
N TYR A 151 4.58 16.25 -7.18
CA TYR A 151 4.93 16.44 -5.77
C TYR A 151 4.89 15.14 -4.96
N THR A 152 4.23 14.08 -5.45
CA THR A 152 4.21 12.76 -4.83
C THR A 152 5.63 12.23 -4.59
N TYR A 153 6.58 12.65 -5.42
CA TYR A 153 7.99 12.28 -5.30
C TYR A 153 8.56 12.54 -3.90
N SER A 154 8.30 13.70 -3.30
CA SER A 154 8.86 14.03 -1.98
C SER A 154 8.28 13.22 -0.82
N HIS A 155 7.24 12.42 -1.09
CA HIS A 155 6.56 11.58 -0.11
C HIS A 155 7.00 10.11 -0.20
N ILE A 156 7.80 9.72 -1.19
CA ILE A 156 8.18 8.32 -1.40
C ILE A 156 9.52 8.01 -0.74
N ALA A 157 9.54 6.92 0.04
CA ALA A 157 10.73 6.30 0.58
C ALA A 157 10.86 4.86 0.02
N LEU A 158 11.96 4.59 -0.67
CA LEU A 158 12.28 3.26 -1.19
C LEU A 158 13.11 2.49 -0.16
N HIS A 159 12.66 1.29 0.19
CA HIS A 159 13.31 0.40 1.14
C HIS A 159 13.79 -0.84 0.39
N ASP A 160 15.06 -0.81 -0.01
CA ASP A 160 15.72 -1.93 -0.67
C ASP A 160 15.99 -3.06 0.34
N ILE A 161 15.26 -4.16 0.21
CA ILE A 161 15.42 -5.38 0.99
C ILE A 161 16.53 -6.17 0.32
N ALA A 162 17.74 -6.10 0.88
CA ALA A 162 18.81 -6.99 0.50
C ALA A 162 18.40 -8.44 0.77
N ILE A 163 17.99 -9.17 -0.27
CA ILE A 163 17.74 -10.61 -0.19
C ILE A 163 19.10 -11.27 0.07
N PRO A 164 19.31 -11.97 1.20
CA PRO A 164 20.57 -12.62 1.47
C PRO A 164 20.86 -13.61 0.34
N GLU A 165 21.94 -13.40 -0.39
CA GLU A 165 22.34 -14.34 -1.44
C GLU A 165 22.39 -15.76 -0.86
N PRO A 166 21.98 -16.80 -1.61
CA PRO A 166 22.00 -18.19 -1.12
C PRO A 166 23.36 -18.61 -0.53
N ALA A 167 24.45 -18.02 -1.02
CA ALA A 167 25.80 -18.20 -0.49
C ALA A 167 25.96 -17.69 0.96
N THR A 168 25.31 -16.59 1.33
CA THR A 168 25.36 -16.02 2.69
C THR A 168 24.66 -16.93 3.69
N LEU A 169 23.51 -17.50 3.33
CA LEU A 169 22.81 -18.48 4.16
C LEU A 169 23.63 -19.78 4.28
N LEU A 170 24.23 -20.23 3.19
CA LEU A 170 25.11 -21.40 3.19
C LEU A 170 26.34 -21.15 4.07
N LEU A 171 26.97 -19.98 3.98
CA LEU A 171 28.11 -19.61 4.82
C LEU A 171 27.73 -19.52 6.29
N LEU A 172 26.57 -18.93 6.61
CA LEU A 172 26.06 -18.85 7.97
C LEU A 172 25.76 -20.25 8.53
N GLY A 173 25.14 -21.12 7.73
CA GLY A 173 24.88 -22.51 8.09
C GLY A 173 26.18 -23.30 8.33
N LEU A 174 27.15 -23.20 7.44
CA LEU A 174 28.46 -23.85 7.59
C LEU A 174 29.25 -23.30 8.78
N GLY A 175 29.22 -21.98 8.99
CA GLY A 175 29.82 -21.32 10.16
C GLY A 175 29.21 -21.82 11.46
N GLY A 176 27.87 -21.88 11.54
CA GLY A 176 27.14 -22.43 12.69
C GLY A 176 27.51 -23.88 12.99
N LEU A 177 27.59 -24.74 11.97
CA LEU A 177 28.01 -26.13 12.11
C LEU A 177 29.45 -26.26 12.62
N ALA A 178 30.37 -25.41 12.13
CA ALA A 178 31.76 -25.38 12.60
C ALA A 178 31.83 -25.01 14.10
N PHE A 179 31.03 -24.05 14.56
CA PHE A 179 30.94 -23.69 15.98
C PHE A 179 30.37 -24.81 16.83
N LEU A 180 29.34 -25.53 16.36
CA LEU A 180 28.77 -26.66 17.09
C LEU A 180 29.75 -27.82 17.24
N ARG A 181 30.62 -28.07 16.24
CA ARG A 181 31.66 -29.12 16.33
C ARG A 181 32.69 -28.82 17.43
N LYS A 182 32.99 -27.55 17.70
CA LYS A 182 33.97 -27.14 18.72
C LYS A 182 33.48 -27.36 20.17
N ARG A 183 32.17 -27.49 20.40
CA ARG A 183 31.60 -27.70 21.75
C ARG A 183 31.58 -29.17 22.22
N ARG A 184 31.96 -30.14 21.37
CA ARG A 184 31.96 -31.58 21.71
C ARG A 184 33.34 -32.13 22.11
N VAL A 185 34.31 -31.27 22.40
CA VAL A 185 35.64 -31.62 22.93
C VAL A 185 35.85 -30.82 24.21
#